data_AF-A0A7S1ZXT8-F1
#
_entry.id   AF-A0A7S1ZXT8-F1
#
_cell.length_a   1.000
_cell.length_b   1.000
_cell.length_c   1.000
_cell.angle_alpha   90.00
_cell.angle_beta   90.00
_cell.angle_gamma   90.00
#
_symmetry.space_group_name_H-M   'P 1'
#
loop_
_entity.id
_entity.type
_entity.pdbx_description
1 polymer ?
#
loop_
_entity_poly.entity_id
_entity_poly.type
_entity_poly.pdbx_seq_one_letter_code
_entity_poly.pdbx_strand_id
1 'polypeptide(L)'
;MYLNLNQGMDSLVARAHQIFITMPTKGGGSSMNTFTRRCNKETKIRKFGFIESVDLKELLVGSLQVKSVISLHVSSDTGLICLAMYPSQKTLMIHIHCEEGERVISGVKMISHHMCRMNYQEDAPLQYLYKPNPKGDCCQHVYNKTVITKNETHCILDAESMVDWIAKGHREVGGGAHKLLTCKLYDALQENAPQLVFLNYKQIDKLQTLLAKHHCPELLDELPIKVNMATDDEQKIYLYDSNDEKGAVRIEEWLDAKGPVLEWALNLRSEASCQAKTIHMEDELFGCPDEALKVTPESIKKW
;
A
#
# COMPACT_ATOMS: atom_id res chain seq x y z
N MET A 1 -21.67 -8.94 -2.28
CA MET A 1 -21.88 -10.41 -2.15
C MET A 1 -20.61 -11.03 -1.60
N TYR A 2 -20.71 -11.72 -0.46
CA TYR A 2 -19.56 -12.36 0.17
C TYR A 2 -19.02 -13.50 -0.70
N LEU A 3 -17.70 -13.55 -0.85
CA LEU A 3 -17.03 -14.62 -1.57
C LEU A 3 -16.27 -15.50 -0.60
N ASN A 4 -16.48 -16.80 -0.70
CA ASN A 4 -15.54 -17.76 -0.14
C ASN A 4 -14.32 -17.87 -1.06
N LEU A 5 -13.11 -17.74 -0.51
CA LEU A 5 -11.87 -17.77 -1.31
C LEU A 5 -11.67 -19.11 -2.02
N ASN A 6 -12.04 -20.21 -1.37
CA ASN A 6 -11.87 -21.57 -1.88
C ASN A 6 -12.96 -22.01 -2.86
N GLN A 7 -14.00 -21.20 -3.10
CA GLN A 7 -15.10 -21.54 -4.00
C GLN A 7 -15.45 -20.40 -4.96
N GLY A 8 -16.04 -19.32 -4.43
CA GLY A 8 -16.55 -18.21 -5.23
C GLY A 8 -15.43 -17.45 -5.92
N MET A 9 -14.36 -17.15 -5.19
CA MET A 9 -13.19 -16.48 -5.75
C MET A 9 -12.41 -17.40 -6.70
N ASP A 10 -12.21 -18.67 -6.34
CA ASP A 10 -11.58 -19.69 -7.19
C ASP A 10 -12.24 -19.77 -8.57
N SER A 11 -13.57 -19.81 -8.59
CA SER A 11 -14.36 -19.85 -9.83
C SER A 11 -14.26 -18.57 -10.67
N LEU A 12 -14.07 -17.41 -10.04
CA LEU A 12 -13.86 -16.14 -10.75
C LEU A 12 -12.46 -16.10 -11.37
N VAL A 13 -11.44 -16.45 -10.59
CA VAL A 13 -10.04 -16.48 -11.03
C VAL A 13 -9.84 -17.50 -12.15
N ALA A 14 -10.44 -18.69 -12.06
CA ALA A 14 -10.33 -19.74 -13.07
C ALA A 14 -10.92 -19.35 -14.43
N ARG A 15 -11.98 -18.53 -14.45
CA ARG A 15 -12.68 -18.13 -15.70
C ARG A 15 -12.12 -16.85 -16.32
N ALA A 16 -11.47 -16.01 -15.52
CA ALA A 16 -10.88 -14.77 -16.00
C ALA A 16 -9.72 -15.08 -16.95
N HIS A 17 -9.73 -14.47 -18.14
CA HIS A 17 -8.59 -14.53 -19.05
C HIS A 17 -7.57 -13.45 -18.73
N GLN A 18 -8.04 -12.34 -18.14
CA GLN A 18 -7.22 -11.23 -17.71
C GLN A 18 -7.65 -10.79 -16.31
N ILE A 19 -6.67 -10.62 -15.43
CA ILE A 19 -6.87 -10.21 -14.04
C ILE A 19 -6.06 -8.94 -13.79
N PHE A 20 -6.74 -7.87 -13.43
CA PHE A 20 -6.10 -6.64 -12.95
C PHE A 20 -6.16 -6.60 -11.42
N ILE A 21 -5.00 -6.53 -10.80
CA ILE A 21 -4.84 -6.42 -9.36
C ILE A 21 -4.38 -5.01 -9.07
N THR A 22 -5.20 -4.23 -8.40
CA THR A 22 -4.90 -2.85 -8.04
C THR A 22 -4.75 -2.75 -6.53
N MET A 23 -3.86 -1.88 -6.06
CA MET A 23 -3.62 -1.72 -4.64
C MET A 23 -3.14 -0.31 -4.32
N PRO A 24 -3.51 0.24 -3.14
CA PRO A 24 -2.95 1.47 -2.65
C PRO A 24 -1.47 1.28 -2.27
N THR A 25 -0.83 2.40 -2.01
CA THR A 25 0.43 2.44 -1.28
C THR A 25 0.30 1.70 0.05
N LYS A 26 1.31 0.91 0.43
CA LYS A 26 1.30 0.00 1.60
C LYS A 26 0.26 -1.14 1.60
N GLY A 27 -0.50 -1.35 0.52
CA GLY A 27 -1.42 -2.49 0.35
C GLY A 27 -0.75 -3.79 -0.14
N GLY A 28 0.50 -4.08 0.22
CA GLY A 28 1.23 -5.29 -0.23
C GLY A 28 1.75 -5.26 -1.68
N GLY A 29 1.85 -4.07 -2.23
CA GLY A 29 2.43 -3.71 -3.53
C GLY A 29 3.64 -4.50 -4.03
N SER A 30 4.73 -4.43 -3.27
CA SER A 30 6.01 -5.02 -3.67
C SER A 30 5.93 -6.54 -3.85
N SER A 31 5.23 -7.21 -2.93
CA SER A 31 4.99 -8.66 -2.98
C SER A 31 4.18 -9.01 -4.23
N MET A 32 3.07 -8.31 -4.49
CA MET A 32 2.23 -8.60 -5.65
C MET A 32 2.90 -8.28 -6.98
N ASN A 33 3.65 -7.17 -7.09
CA ASN A 33 4.41 -6.86 -8.29
C ASN A 33 5.50 -7.90 -8.57
N THR A 34 6.13 -8.43 -7.52
CA THR A 34 7.12 -9.49 -7.68
C THR A 34 6.45 -10.78 -8.13
N PHE A 35 5.32 -11.15 -7.52
CA PHE A 35 4.51 -12.30 -7.93
C PHE A 35 4.09 -12.22 -9.39
N THR A 36 3.42 -11.14 -9.82
CA THR A 36 2.91 -11.02 -11.19
C THR A 36 4.01 -10.97 -12.23
N ARG A 37 5.14 -10.30 -11.93
CA ARG A 37 6.33 -10.31 -12.78
C ARG A 37 6.82 -11.74 -13.02
N ARG A 38 6.91 -12.54 -11.96
CA ARG A 38 7.34 -13.94 -12.06
C ARG A 38 6.31 -14.79 -12.80
N CYS A 39 5.02 -14.59 -12.51
CA CYS A 39 3.90 -15.28 -13.15
C CYS A 39 3.90 -15.05 -14.67
N ASN A 40 4.22 -13.84 -15.11
CA ASN A 40 4.32 -13.47 -16.53
C ASN A 40 5.71 -13.70 -17.15
N LYS A 41 6.66 -14.29 -16.41
CA LYS A 41 8.06 -14.52 -16.86
C LYS A 41 8.75 -13.25 -17.35
N GLU A 42 8.46 -12.12 -16.70
CA GLU A 42 9.03 -10.82 -17.03
C GLU A 42 10.38 -10.60 -16.36
N THR A 43 11.36 -10.11 -17.12
CA THR A 43 12.69 -9.77 -16.59
C THR A 43 12.80 -8.34 -16.09
N LYS A 44 11.92 -7.43 -16.56
CA LYS A 44 11.94 -6.01 -16.21
C LYS A 44 10.93 -5.69 -15.12
N ILE A 45 11.31 -4.81 -14.19
CA ILE A 45 10.39 -4.21 -13.22
C ILE A 45 9.58 -3.14 -13.94
N ARG A 46 8.25 -3.24 -13.90
CA ARG A 46 7.37 -2.17 -14.40
C ARG A 46 7.42 -0.98 -13.45
N LYS A 47 7.50 0.23 -14.01
CA LYS A 47 7.40 1.46 -13.22
C LYS A 47 5.99 1.59 -12.61
N PHE A 48 5.91 2.17 -11.41
CA PHE A 48 4.66 2.55 -10.76
C PHE A 48 3.84 3.49 -11.68
N GLY A 49 2.50 3.41 -11.64
CA GLY A 49 1.64 4.27 -12.44
C GLY A 49 1.50 3.88 -13.93
N PHE A 50 1.79 2.63 -14.29
CA PHE A 50 1.78 2.14 -15.68
C PHE A 50 0.50 2.48 -16.48
N ILE A 51 -0.68 2.55 -15.84
CA ILE A 51 -1.92 2.94 -16.53
C ILE A 51 -1.99 4.44 -16.85
N GLU A 52 -1.44 5.28 -15.98
CA GLU A 52 -1.52 6.74 -16.11
C GLU A 52 -0.45 7.28 -17.08
N SER A 53 0.63 6.52 -17.32
CA SER A 53 1.81 7.03 -18.03
C SER A 53 2.32 6.18 -19.21
N VAL A 54 1.65 5.09 -19.62
CA VAL A 54 2.12 4.23 -20.71
C VAL A 54 1.11 4.09 -21.83
N ASP A 55 1.61 4.21 -23.06
CA ASP A 55 0.92 3.87 -24.29
C ASP A 55 0.52 2.38 -24.25
N LEU A 56 -0.73 2.10 -23.88
CA LEU A 56 -1.32 0.75 -23.84
C LEU A 56 -1.11 0.00 -25.17
N LYS A 57 -0.75 0.71 -26.26
CA LYS A 57 -0.27 0.12 -27.51
C LYS A 57 0.94 -0.79 -27.33
N GLU A 58 1.86 -0.54 -26.40
CA GLU A 58 2.99 -1.45 -26.17
C GLU A 58 2.54 -2.84 -25.68
N LEU A 59 1.41 -2.93 -24.98
CA LEU A 59 0.80 -4.22 -24.62
C LEU A 59 0.23 -4.95 -25.84
N LEU A 60 -0.16 -4.21 -26.88
CA LEU A 60 -0.77 -4.75 -28.10
C LEU A 60 0.24 -5.01 -29.22
N VAL A 61 1.36 -4.28 -29.22
CA VAL A 61 2.44 -4.36 -30.23
C VAL A 61 3.58 -5.29 -29.78
N GLY A 62 3.61 -5.65 -28.50
CA GLY A 62 4.60 -6.56 -27.91
C GLY A 62 4.34 -8.05 -28.16
N SER A 63 4.50 -8.87 -27.12
CA SER A 63 4.30 -10.32 -27.18
C SER A 63 2.89 -10.70 -27.65
N LEU A 64 2.79 -11.74 -28.49
CA LEU A 64 1.52 -12.36 -28.89
C LEU A 64 0.73 -12.94 -27.70
N GLN A 65 1.41 -13.28 -26.60
CA GLN A 65 0.76 -13.72 -25.37
C GLN A 65 0.33 -12.53 -24.53
N VAL A 66 -0.98 -12.33 -24.43
CA VAL A 66 -1.59 -11.36 -23.50
C VAL A 66 -1.33 -11.83 -22.07
N LYS A 67 -0.84 -10.93 -21.23
CA LYS A 67 -0.57 -11.21 -19.82
C LYS A 67 -1.87 -11.48 -19.09
N SER A 68 -1.94 -12.64 -18.43
CA SER A 68 -3.13 -13.09 -17.71
C SER A 68 -3.30 -12.39 -16.37
N VAL A 69 -2.21 -12.06 -15.66
CA VAL A 69 -2.27 -11.42 -14.34
C VAL A 69 -1.41 -10.15 -14.32
N ILE A 70 -2.03 -9.00 -14.07
CA ILE A 70 -1.38 -7.69 -14.11
C ILE A 70 -1.60 -7.01 -12.76
N SER A 71 -0.52 -6.65 -12.05
CA SER A 71 -0.62 -5.86 -10.82
C SER A 71 -0.20 -4.40 -11.03
N LEU A 72 -0.86 -3.51 -10.32
CA LEU A 72 -0.75 -2.06 -10.49
C LEU A 72 -0.86 -1.37 -9.13
N HIS A 73 0.08 -0.47 -8.89
CA HIS A 73 -0.11 0.56 -7.87
C HIS A 73 -0.92 1.71 -8.45
N VAL A 74 -1.95 2.10 -7.71
CA VAL A 74 -2.78 3.26 -8.02
C VAL A 74 -2.63 4.27 -6.90
N SER A 75 -2.43 5.53 -7.27
CA SER A 75 -2.35 6.67 -6.36
C SER A 75 -3.52 7.64 -6.50
N SER A 76 -4.35 7.45 -7.54
CA SER A 76 -5.56 8.21 -7.80
C SER A 76 -6.69 7.30 -8.28
N ASP A 77 -7.93 7.79 -8.18
CA ASP A 77 -9.11 7.14 -8.73
C ASP A 77 -9.07 6.97 -10.26
N THR A 78 -8.29 7.77 -10.96
CA THR A 78 -8.29 7.84 -12.43
C THR A 78 -7.93 6.51 -13.07
N GLY A 79 -6.89 5.83 -12.55
CA GLY A 79 -6.51 4.51 -13.05
C GLY A 79 -7.58 3.43 -12.83
N LEU A 80 -8.30 3.49 -11.69
CA LEU A 80 -9.38 2.56 -11.37
C LEU A 80 -10.62 2.82 -12.21
N ILE A 81 -10.99 4.09 -12.40
CA ILE A 81 -12.09 4.51 -13.27
C ILE A 81 -11.83 4.04 -14.70
N CYS A 82 -10.62 4.24 -15.22
CA CYS A 82 -10.26 3.81 -16.57
C CYS A 82 -10.44 2.29 -16.76
N LEU A 83 -10.03 1.48 -15.78
CA LEU A 83 -10.24 0.03 -15.79
C LEU A 83 -11.74 -0.33 -15.69
N ALA A 84 -12.51 0.42 -14.91
CA ALA A 84 -13.93 0.18 -14.70
C ALA A 84 -14.79 0.53 -15.92
N MET A 85 -14.39 1.49 -16.76
CA MET A 85 -15.19 2.00 -17.89
C MET A 85 -15.33 1.00 -19.05
N TYR A 86 -14.39 0.07 -19.22
CA TYR A 86 -14.39 -0.84 -20.36
C TYR A 86 -14.24 -2.31 -19.93
N PRO A 87 -15.17 -2.84 -19.10
CA PRO A 87 -15.04 -4.19 -18.60
C PRO A 87 -15.37 -5.20 -19.71
N SER A 88 -14.47 -6.17 -19.91
CA SER A 88 -14.79 -7.39 -20.64
C SER A 88 -15.37 -8.43 -19.68
N GLN A 89 -16.30 -9.27 -20.17
CA GLN A 89 -16.81 -10.42 -19.40
C GLN A 89 -15.71 -11.43 -19.02
N LYS A 90 -14.53 -11.35 -19.65
CA LYS A 90 -13.37 -12.19 -19.36
C LYS A 90 -12.32 -11.49 -18.49
N THR A 91 -12.58 -10.26 -18.06
CA THR A 91 -11.69 -9.47 -17.22
C THR A 91 -12.20 -9.46 -15.79
N LEU A 92 -11.34 -9.82 -14.85
CA LEU A 92 -11.58 -9.71 -13.41
C LEU A 92 -10.73 -8.57 -12.84
N MET A 93 -11.35 -7.69 -12.09
CA MET A 93 -10.67 -6.65 -11.31
C MET A 93 -10.66 -7.08 -9.85
N ILE A 94 -9.48 -7.02 -9.23
CA ILE A 94 -9.29 -7.25 -7.81
C ILE A 94 -8.65 -5.99 -7.24
N HIS A 95 -9.36 -5.31 -6.34
CA HIS A 95 -8.81 -4.20 -5.59
C HIS A 95 -8.41 -4.69 -4.21
N ILE A 96 -7.12 -4.67 -3.91
CA ILE A 96 -6.61 -4.93 -2.58
C ILE A 96 -6.87 -3.69 -1.73
N HIS A 97 -7.70 -3.83 -0.71
CA HIS A 97 -8.03 -2.77 0.23
C HIS A 97 -7.19 -2.88 1.50
N CYS A 98 -6.76 -1.73 2.01
CA CYS A 98 -6.09 -1.60 3.30
C CYS A 98 -6.75 -0.41 4.00
N GLU A 99 -7.27 -0.64 5.21
CA GLU A 99 -7.86 0.41 6.02
C GLU A 99 -6.83 1.53 6.23
N GLU A 100 -7.27 2.78 6.11
CA GLU A 100 -6.36 3.92 6.09
C GLU A 100 -5.53 4.03 7.38
N GLY A 101 -6.08 3.66 8.55
CA GLY A 101 -5.36 3.68 9.82
C GLY A 101 -4.16 2.72 9.83
N GLU A 102 -4.40 1.45 9.49
CA GLU A 102 -3.33 0.44 9.35
C GLU A 102 -2.32 0.85 8.26
N ARG A 103 -2.80 1.43 7.15
CA ARG A 103 -1.96 1.91 6.05
C ARG A 103 -1.04 3.05 6.50
N VAL A 104 -1.57 4.05 7.20
CA VAL A 104 -0.80 5.18 7.75
C VAL A 104 0.28 4.66 8.69
N ILE A 105 -0.08 3.81 9.66
CA ILE A 105 0.87 3.19 10.60
C ILE A 105 2.01 2.50 9.83
N SER A 106 1.68 1.71 8.82
CA SER A 106 2.66 1.03 7.96
C SER A 106 3.56 2.03 7.19
N GLY A 107 2.99 3.14 6.74
CA GLY A 107 3.72 4.24 6.11
C GLY A 107 4.70 4.93 7.06
N VAL A 108 4.29 5.21 8.30
CA VAL A 108 5.14 5.81 9.34
C VAL A 108 6.32 4.90 9.66
N LYS A 109 6.08 3.60 9.88
CA LYS A 109 7.15 2.63 10.11
C LYS A 109 8.16 2.66 8.96
N MET A 110 7.70 2.61 7.71
CA MET A 110 8.58 2.62 6.55
C MET A 110 9.43 3.89 6.43
N ILE A 111 8.85 5.07 6.65
CA ILE A 111 9.60 6.33 6.60
C ILE A 111 10.64 6.38 7.72
N SER A 112 10.26 5.92 8.91
CA SER A 112 11.17 5.88 10.07
C SER A 112 12.35 4.97 9.82
N HIS A 113 12.12 3.74 9.35
CA HIS A 113 13.19 2.83 8.93
C HIS A 113 14.06 3.45 7.83
N HIS A 114 13.46 4.12 6.85
CA HIS A 114 14.22 4.77 5.80
C HIS A 114 15.13 5.88 6.34
N MET A 115 14.62 6.74 7.23
CA MET A 115 15.40 7.78 7.89
C MET A 115 16.58 7.21 8.68
N CYS A 116 16.36 6.11 9.41
CA CYS A 116 17.37 5.48 10.25
C CYS A 116 18.44 4.72 9.44
N ARG A 117 18.04 4.03 8.37
CA ARG A 117 18.92 3.25 7.48
C ARG A 117 19.78 4.09 6.54
N MET A 118 19.49 5.38 6.34
CA MET A 118 20.35 6.21 5.51
C MET A 118 21.75 6.35 6.14
N ASN A 119 22.69 5.58 5.62
CA ASN A 119 24.12 5.71 5.88
C ASN A 119 24.64 6.85 5.00
N TYR A 120 24.91 8.00 5.61
CA TYR A 120 25.42 9.17 4.92
C TYR A 120 26.92 8.99 4.64
N GLN A 121 27.28 8.20 3.62
CA GLN A 121 28.60 8.25 3.00
C GLN A 121 28.62 9.32 1.88
N GLU A 122 29.33 10.40 2.20
CA GLU A 122 30.17 11.27 1.34
C GLU A 122 29.62 12.07 0.13
N ASP A 123 28.48 11.76 -0.50
CA ASP A 123 28.12 12.41 -1.79
C ASP A 123 26.90 13.36 -1.79
N ALA A 124 26.36 13.77 -0.64
CA ALA A 124 25.25 14.73 -0.60
C ALA A 124 25.73 16.19 -0.41
N PRO A 125 25.38 17.15 -1.31
CA PRO A 125 25.80 18.53 -1.17
C PRO A 125 25.23 19.19 0.09
N LEU A 126 26.15 19.62 0.96
CA LEU A 126 26.07 20.65 2.00
C LEU A 126 24.71 21.37 2.20
N GLN A 127 23.84 20.78 3.03
CA GLN A 127 22.94 21.53 3.93
C GLN A 127 22.78 20.84 5.30
N TYR A 128 23.83 20.11 5.72
CA TYR A 128 23.85 19.35 6.97
C TYR A 128 24.65 20.11 8.02
N LEU A 129 23.99 20.64 9.05
CA LEU A 129 24.66 21.23 10.21
C LEU A 129 25.16 20.09 11.11
N TYR A 130 26.44 19.76 10.97
CA TYR A 130 27.16 18.94 11.92
C TYR A 130 27.27 19.72 13.24
N LYS A 131 26.48 19.35 14.26
CA LYS A 131 26.70 19.84 15.63
C LYS A 131 27.47 18.77 16.40
N PRO A 132 28.78 18.94 16.65
CA PRO A 132 29.51 18.02 17.50
C PRO A 132 28.88 18.03 18.90
N ASN A 133 28.44 16.86 19.36
CA ASN A 133 28.02 16.68 20.74
C ASN A 133 29.28 16.71 21.63
N PRO A 134 29.40 17.61 22.62
CA PRO A 134 30.61 17.74 23.45
C PRO A 134 30.91 16.52 24.34
N LYS A 135 30.06 15.47 24.29
CA LYS A 135 30.21 14.22 25.07
C LYS A 135 30.65 13.00 24.26
N GLY A 136 31.03 13.14 22.99
CA GLY A 136 31.75 12.09 22.24
C GLY A 136 30.97 10.85 21.75
N ASP A 137 29.79 10.54 22.32
CA ASP A 137 29.19 9.20 22.10
C ASP A 137 27.97 9.14 21.15
N CYS A 138 27.56 10.23 20.51
CA CYS A 138 26.45 10.16 19.55
C CYS A 138 26.46 11.26 18.49
N CYS A 139 26.29 10.88 17.22
CA CYS A 139 26.19 11.81 16.09
C CYS A 139 24.75 12.32 15.95
N GLN A 140 24.55 13.63 16.13
CA GLN A 140 23.29 14.31 15.80
C GLN A 140 23.32 14.74 14.33
N HIS A 141 22.31 14.35 13.57
CA HIS A 141 22.16 14.69 12.17
C HIS A 141 20.82 15.37 11.93
N VAL A 142 20.77 16.30 10.98
CA VAL A 142 19.53 16.98 10.59
C VAL A 142 19.15 16.54 9.18
N TYR A 143 18.06 15.78 9.04
CA TYR A 143 17.46 15.44 7.75
C TYR A 143 16.20 16.27 7.52
N ASN A 144 16.23 17.21 6.57
CA ASN A 144 15.09 18.06 6.23
C ASN A 144 14.43 18.70 7.49
N LYS A 145 15.26 19.24 8.39
CA LYS A 145 14.92 19.82 9.72
C LYS A 145 14.63 18.82 10.85
N THR A 146 14.62 17.52 10.59
CA THR A 146 14.45 16.49 11.62
C THR A 146 15.78 16.11 12.27
N VAL A 147 15.86 16.22 13.59
CA VAL A 147 17.03 15.74 14.35
C VAL A 147 16.94 14.22 14.46
N ILE A 148 17.99 13.55 13.98
CA ILE A 148 18.17 12.10 14.02
C ILE A 148 19.44 11.84 14.83
N THR A 149 19.30 11.06 15.90
CA THR A 149 20.43 10.62 16.73
C THR A 149 20.50 9.11 16.63
N LYS A 150 21.59 8.55 16.08
CA LYS A 150 21.68 7.10 15.86
C LYS A 150 23.01 6.52 16.32
N ASN A 151 22.96 5.28 16.80
CA ASN A 151 24.10 4.39 17.02
C ASN A 151 23.82 3.03 16.34
N GLU A 152 24.68 2.04 16.55
CA GLU A 152 24.57 0.72 15.89
C GLU A 152 23.24 0.00 16.17
N THR A 153 22.65 0.21 17.34
CA THR A 153 21.48 -0.57 17.80
C THR A 153 20.22 0.27 17.96
N HIS A 154 20.34 1.60 17.98
CA HIS A 154 19.26 2.54 18.26
C HIS A 154 19.27 3.69 17.26
N CYS A 155 18.07 4.11 16.85
CA CYS A 155 17.84 5.34 16.10
C CYS A 155 16.75 6.13 16.82
N ILE A 156 17.05 7.37 17.21
CA ILE A 156 16.15 8.28 17.91
C ILE A 156 15.78 9.40 16.95
N LEU A 157 14.48 9.57 16.72
CA LEU A 157 13.90 10.59 15.87
C LEU A 157 13.15 11.61 16.74
N ASP A 158 13.18 12.87 16.34
CA ASP A 158 12.35 13.91 16.96
C ASP A 158 10.85 13.66 16.65
N ALA A 159 10.02 13.60 17.71
CA ALA A 159 8.61 13.26 17.60
C ALA A 159 7.80 14.34 16.87
N GLU A 160 8.06 15.62 17.14
CA GLU A 160 7.38 16.75 16.49
C GLU A 160 7.65 16.73 14.98
N SER A 161 8.91 16.57 14.60
CA SER A 161 9.32 16.37 13.21
C SER A 161 8.59 15.21 12.56
N MET A 162 8.49 14.05 13.23
CA MET A 162 7.79 12.88 12.71
C MET A 162 6.32 13.20 12.42
N VAL A 163 5.63 13.86 13.35
CA VAL A 163 4.25 14.33 13.16
C VAL A 163 4.14 15.24 11.94
N ASP A 164 5.08 16.16 11.77
CA ASP A 164 5.18 17.05 10.63
C ASP A 164 5.31 16.32 9.29
N TRP A 165 6.10 15.24 9.23
CA TRP A 165 6.23 14.39 8.04
C TRP A 165 4.93 13.65 7.72
N ILE A 166 4.23 13.18 8.75
CA ILE A 166 2.95 12.48 8.61
C ILE A 166 1.89 13.45 8.08
N ALA A 167 1.78 14.64 8.68
CA ALA A 167 0.81 15.67 8.30
C ALA A 167 1.01 16.16 6.86
N LYS A 168 2.26 16.24 6.39
CA LYS A 168 2.58 16.59 5.00
C LYS A 168 2.26 15.47 4.00
N GLY A 169 1.82 14.30 4.46
CA GLY A 169 1.57 13.14 3.61
C GLY A 169 2.81 12.72 2.82
N HIS A 170 4.01 12.86 3.41
CA HIS A 170 5.23 12.64 2.64
C HIS A 170 5.40 11.17 2.26
N ARG A 171 5.93 10.90 1.05
CA ARG A 171 6.18 9.55 0.52
C ARG A 171 4.96 8.64 0.66
N GLU A 172 5.14 7.51 1.37
CA GLU A 172 4.18 6.42 1.46
C GLU A 172 2.98 6.78 2.33
N VAL A 173 3.10 7.80 3.19
CA VAL A 173 1.99 8.28 4.03
C VAL A 173 0.92 8.98 3.19
N GLY A 174 1.26 9.67 2.10
CA GLY A 174 0.30 10.43 1.28
C GLY A 174 -0.52 9.63 0.27
N GLY A 175 -0.21 8.35 0.07
CA GLY A 175 -0.85 7.47 -0.92
C GLY A 175 -2.11 6.77 -0.40
N GLY A 176 -2.99 7.51 0.27
CA GLY A 176 -4.15 6.97 0.98
C GLY A 176 -5.31 6.49 0.12
N ALA A 177 -6.12 5.59 0.68
CA ALA A 177 -7.32 5.04 0.04
C ALA A 177 -8.36 6.13 -0.27
N HIS A 178 -8.35 7.24 0.49
CA HIS A 178 -9.24 8.38 0.28
C HIS A 178 -9.09 9.07 -1.09
N LYS A 179 -7.93 8.92 -1.76
CA LYS A 179 -7.70 9.41 -3.13
C LYS A 179 -8.13 8.42 -4.22
N LEU A 180 -8.37 7.17 -3.84
CA LEU A 180 -8.78 6.09 -4.73
C LEU A 180 -10.29 5.88 -4.69
N LEU A 181 -10.85 5.79 -3.48
CA LEU A 181 -12.26 5.48 -3.23
C LEU A 181 -13.09 6.76 -3.17
N THR A 182 -13.17 7.44 -4.31
CA THR A 182 -13.91 8.70 -4.49
C THR A 182 -15.35 8.46 -4.95
N CYS A 183 -16.20 9.49 -4.87
CA CYS A 183 -17.55 9.40 -5.45
C CYS A 183 -17.50 9.04 -6.93
N LYS A 184 -16.57 9.65 -7.68
CA LYS A 184 -16.41 9.41 -9.11
C LYS A 184 -16.10 7.94 -9.41
N LEU A 185 -15.26 7.30 -8.59
CA LEU A 185 -15.01 5.87 -8.73
C LEU A 185 -16.27 5.06 -8.46
N TYR A 186 -16.97 5.31 -7.35
CA TYR A 186 -18.20 4.56 -7.03
C TYR A 186 -19.26 4.70 -8.12
N ASP A 187 -19.43 5.91 -8.66
CA ASP A 187 -20.35 6.17 -9.78
C ASP A 187 -19.92 5.37 -11.02
N ALA A 188 -18.63 5.40 -11.39
CA ALA A 188 -18.12 4.62 -12.51
C ALA A 188 -18.29 3.10 -12.32
N LEU A 189 -18.08 2.59 -11.10
CA LEU A 189 -18.30 1.17 -10.77
C LEU A 189 -19.77 0.79 -10.86
N GLN A 190 -20.68 1.67 -10.42
CA GLN A 190 -22.12 1.44 -10.48
C GLN A 190 -22.65 1.48 -11.92
N GLU A 191 -22.17 2.42 -12.73
CA GLU A 191 -22.59 2.59 -14.13
C GLU A 191 -22.09 1.46 -15.04
N ASN A 192 -20.84 1.04 -14.88
CA ASN A 192 -20.20 0.10 -15.80
C ASN A 192 -20.24 -1.36 -15.33
N ALA A 193 -20.57 -1.60 -14.06
CA ALA A 193 -20.73 -2.92 -13.47
C ALA A 193 -19.57 -3.92 -13.78
N PRO A 194 -18.29 -3.53 -13.57
CA PRO A 194 -17.18 -4.43 -13.83
C PRO A 194 -17.25 -5.66 -12.90
N GLN A 195 -16.60 -6.76 -13.29
CA GLN A 195 -16.35 -7.85 -12.36
C GLN A 195 -15.28 -7.43 -11.36
N LEU A 196 -15.70 -6.80 -10.27
CA LEU A 196 -14.83 -6.27 -9.23
C LEU A 196 -14.97 -7.07 -7.93
N VAL A 197 -13.82 -7.37 -7.33
CA VAL A 197 -13.71 -7.90 -5.97
C VAL A 197 -12.83 -6.96 -5.15
N PHE A 198 -13.34 -6.47 -4.02
CA PHE A 198 -12.49 -5.92 -2.95
C PHE A 198 -11.95 -7.08 -2.12
N LEU A 199 -10.67 -7.02 -1.78
CA LEU A 199 -10.00 -8.04 -0.97
C LEU A 199 -9.16 -7.35 0.10
N ASN A 200 -9.28 -7.77 1.36
CA ASN A 200 -8.38 -7.25 2.41
C ASN A 200 -6.92 -7.64 2.09
N TYR A 201 -5.98 -6.70 2.24
CA TYR A 201 -4.55 -6.92 2.04
C TYR A 201 -3.97 -8.08 2.86
N LYS A 202 -4.58 -8.43 4.00
CA LYS A 202 -4.21 -9.60 4.81
C LYS A 202 -4.37 -10.92 4.05
N GLN A 203 -5.20 -10.95 3.00
CA GLN A 203 -5.47 -12.14 2.19
C GLN A 203 -4.54 -12.28 0.96
N ILE A 204 -3.51 -11.43 0.82
CA ILE A 204 -2.59 -11.46 -0.33
C ILE A 204 -1.93 -12.82 -0.54
N ASP A 205 -1.47 -13.47 0.53
CA ASP A 205 -0.81 -14.78 0.44
C ASP A 205 -1.75 -15.84 -0.16
N LYS A 206 -3.03 -15.83 0.27
CA LYS A 206 -4.06 -16.72 -0.29
C LYS A 206 -4.37 -16.36 -1.73
N LEU A 207 -4.44 -15.07 -2.06
CA LEU A 207 -4.66 -14.61 -3.43
C LEU A 207 -3.53 -15.07 -4.36
N GLN A 208 -2.26 -14.96 -3.96
CA GLN A 208 -1.13 -15.46 -4.75
C GLN A 208 -1.28 -16.96 -5.05
N THR A 209 -1.67 -17.75 -4.04
CA THR A 209 -1.92 -19.19 -4.18
C THR A 209 -3.03 -19.46 -5.20
N LEU A 210 -4.12 -18.71 -5.11
CA LEU A 210 -5.26 -18.84 -6.01
C LEU A 210 -4.90 -18.48 -7.46
N LEU A 211 -4.15 -17.39 -7.65
CA LEU A 211 -3.69 -16.95 -8.95
C LEU A 211 -2.71 -17.96 -9.56
N ALA A 212 -1.73 -18.44 -8.77
CA ALA A 212 -0.77 -19.43 -9.22
C ALA A 212 -1.46 -20.72 -9.68
N LYS A 213 -2.42 -21.23 -8.89
CA LYS A 213 -3.20 -22.43 -9.23
C LYS A 213 -3.76 -22.42 -10.65
N HIS A 214 -4.23 -21.27 -11.14
CA HIS A 214 -4.92 -21.17 -12.44
C HIS A 214 -4.09 -20.53 -13.55
N HIS A 215 -3.14 -19.65 -13.21
CA HIS A 215 -2.45 -18.80 -14.19
C HIS A 215 -0.94 -19.01 -14.26
N CYS A 216 -0.32 -19.52 -13.20
CA CYS A 216 1.12 -19.82 -13.15
C CYS A 216 1.44 -20.92 -12.12
N PRO A 217 1.03 -22.18 -12.38
CA PRO A 217 1.16 -23.28 -11.42
C PRO A 217 2.61 -23.57 -11.04
N GLU A 218 3.58 -23.21 -11.87
CA GLU A 218 5.01 -23.36 -11.60
C GLU A 218 5.49 -22.59 -10.37
N LEU A 219 4.73 -21.59 -9.90
CA LEU A 219 5.09 -20.80 -8.73
C LEU A 219 4.57 -21.39 -7.42
N LEU A 220 3.71 -22.42 -7.43
CA LEU A 220 3.03 -22.94 -6.24
C LEU A 220 4.00 -23.33 -5.12
N ASP A 221 5.14 -23.94 -5.47
CA ASP A 221 6.16 -24.38 -4.50
C ASP A 221 6.99 -23.23 -3.91
N GLU A 222 6.83 -22.02 -4.43
CA GLU A 222 7.58 -20.83 -4.02
C GLU A 222 6.75 -19.80 -3.26
N LEU A 223 5.49 -20.12 -2.99
CA LEU A 223 4.56 -19.23 -2.30
C LEU A 223 4.66 -19.37 -0.77
N PRO A 224 4.34 -18.30 -0.02
CA PRO A 224 4.03 -16.95 -0.50
C PRO A 224 5.28 -16.16 -0.90
N ILE A 225 5.21 -15.40 -2.00
CA ILE A 225 6.25 -14.45 -2.38
C ILE A 225 6.08 -13.18 -1.54
N LYS A 226 7.02 -12.97 -0.61
CA LYS A 226 7.05 -11.80 0.28
C LYS A 226 8.27 -10.95 0.00
N VAL A 227 8.05 -9.65 -0.25
CA VAL A 227 9.10 -8.67 -0.53
C VAL A 227 8.91 -7.46 0.35
N ASN A 228 10.01 -6.88 0.85
CA ASN A 228 10.00 -5.73 1.75
C ASN A 228 9.15 -5.97 3.01
N MET A 229 9.10 -7.21 3.50
CA MET A 229 8.72 -7.41 4.90
C MET A 229 9.70 -6.59 5.72
N ALA A 230 9.19 -5.85 6.70
CA ALA A 230 10.04 -5.33 7.76
C ALA A 230 10.72 -6.57 8.36
N THR A 231 11.95 -6.81 7.93
CA THR A 231 12.87 -7.67 8.66
C THR A 231 12.92 -7.10 10.06
N ASP A 232 13.04 -7.96 11.08
CA ASP A 232 13.46 -7.51 12.40
C ASP A 232 14.81 -6.81 12.20
N ASP A 233 14.76 -5.51 11.96
CA ASP A 233 15.94 -4.69 11.83
C ASP A 233 16.59 -4.69 13.20
N GLU A 234 17.88 -5.00 13.25
CA GLU A 234 18.66 -4.97 14.49
C GLU A 234 18.58 -3.58 15.16
N GLN A 235 18.34 -2.52 14.38
CA GLN A 235 18.22 -1.15 14.85
C GLN A 235 16.79 -0.84 15.31
N LYS A 236 16.64 -0.65 16.63
CA LYS A 236 15.39 -0.23 17.27
C LYS A 236 15.16 1.27 17.08
N ILE A 237 13.94 1.65 16.73
CA ILE A 237 13.58 3.05 16.49
C ILE A 237 12.80 3.62 17.68
N TYR A 238 13.23 4.79 18.13
CA TYR A 238 12.64 5.53 19.23
C TYR A 238 12.25 6.94 18.77
N LEU A 239 11.19 7.47 19.38
CA LEU A 239 10.75 8.85 19.24
C LEU A 239 11.07 9.60 20.54
N TYR A 240 11.73 10.75 20.41
CA TYR A 240 11.98 11.65 21.52
C TYR A 240 11.05 12.85 21.42
N ASP A 241 10.27 13.08 22.47
CA ASP A 241 9.49 14.30 22.64
C ASP A 241 10.25 15.22 23.59
N SER A 242 10.59 16.42 23.13
CA SER A 242 11.30 17.40 23.95
C SER A 242 10.46 17.92 25.13
N ASN A 243 9.14 17.70 25.11
CA ASN A 243 8.20 18.10 26.15
C ASN A 243 7.86 16.98 27.14
N ASP A 244 8.31 15.73 26.91
CA ASP A 244 8.04 14.60 27.80
C ASP A 244 9.25 14.28 28.68
N GLU A 245 9.09 14.41 30.00
CA GLU A 245 10.12 14.06 30.99
C GLU A 245 10.45 12.56 30.99
N LYS A 246 9.60 11.71 30.39
CA LYS A 246 9.77 10.25 30.35
C LYS A 246 10.84 9.75 29.38
N GLY A 247 11.43 10.64 28.57
CA GLY A 247 12.48 10.29 27.62
C GLY A 247 11.96 9.65 26.33
N ALA A 248 12.84 8.94 25.60
CA ALA A 248 12.51 8.40 24.29
C ALA A 248 11.63 7.13 24.38
N VAL A 249 10.57 7.07 23.58
CA VAL A 249 9.58 5.97 23.53
C VAL A 249 9.78 5.18 22.25
N ARG A 250 9.57 3.85 22.27
CA ARG A 250 9.65 3.05 21.05
C ARG A 250 8.58 3.48 20.04
N ILE A 251 8.94 3.51 18.75
CA ILE A 251 7.99 3.94 17.72
C ILE A 251 6.76 3.04 17.65
N GLU A 252 6.91 1.73 17.91
CA GLU A 252 5.77 0.82 17.95
C GLU A 252 4.78 1.19 19.05
N GLU A 253 5.29 1.45 20.27
CA GLU A 253 4.48 1.85 21.41
C GLU A 253 3.78 3.19 21.17
N TRP A 254 4.48 4.15 20.54
CA TRP A 254 3.89 5.42 20.16
C TRP A 254 2.80 5.25 19.09
N LEU A 255 3.02 4.41 18.07
CA LEU A 255 2.05 4.14 17.02
C LEU A 255 0.82 3.40 17.54
N ASP A 256 0.98 2.47 18.48
CA ASP A 256 -0.15 1.78 19.10
C ASP A 256 -0.99 2.76 19.94
N ALA A 257 -0.34 3.68 20.66
CA ALA A 257 -1.03 4.67 21.49
C ALA A 257 -1.66 5.83 20.69
N LYS A 258 -1.03 6.28 19.60
CA LYS A 258 -1.43 7.48 18.84
C LYS A 258 -2.06 7.17 17.49
N GLY A 259 -1.79 6.01 16.92
CA GLY A 259 -2.27 5.56 15.61
C GLY A 259 -3.76 5.82 15.37
N PRO A 260 -4.67 5.43 16.29
CA PRO A 260 -6.11 5.63 16.13
C PRO A 260 -6.54 7.10 15.97
N VAL A 261 -5.75 8.06 16.47
CA VAL A 261 -6.07 9.49 16.40
C VAL A 261 -5.29 10.24 15.32
N LEU A 262 -4.27 9.64 14.70
CA LEU A 262 -3.43 10.32 13.71
C LEU A 262 -4.23 10.85 12.53
N GLU A 263 -5.16 10.06 12.02
CA GLU A 263 -5.94 10.42 10.85
C GLU A 263 -6.81 11.66 11.08
N TRP A 264 -7.48 11.71 12.24
CA TRP A 264 -8.32 12.83 12.65
C TRP A 264 -7.47 14.05 13.02
N ALA A 265 -6.48 13.86 13.89
CA ALA A 265 -5.66 14.95 14.42
C ALA A 265 -4.87 15.68 13.33
N LEU A 266 -4.46 14.97 12.28
CA LEU A 266 -3.68 15.51 11.18
C LEU A 266 -4.50 15.73 9.90
N ASN A 267 -5.82 15.55 9.98
CA ASN A 267 -6.74 15.76 8.85
C ASN A 267 -6.32 15.01 7.57
N LEU A 268 -5.85 13.76 7.72
CA LEU A 268 -5.26 12.98 6.62
C LEU A 268 -6.29 12.57 5.56
N ARG A 269 -7.59 12.63 5.88
CA ARG A 269 -8.71 12.33 4.96
C ARG A 269 -9.42 13.57 4.43
N SER A 270 -8.80 14.75 4.48
CA SER A 270 -9.43 16.03 4.09
C SER A 270 -10.00 16.06 2.66
N GLU A 271 -9.42 15.29 1.74
CA GLU A 271 -9.82 15.20 0.33
C GLU A 271 -10.85 14.08 0.05
N ALA A 272 -11.26 13.31 1.07
CA ALA A 272 -12.17 12.19 0.87
C ALA A 272 -13.58 12.67 0.48
N SER A 273 -14.12 12.17 -0.64
CA SER A 273 -15.42 12.61 -1.16
C SER A 273 -16.59 11.65 -0.86
N CYS A 274 -16.32 10.37 -0.57
CA CYS A 274 -17.35 9.33 -0.43
C CYS A 274 -17.16 8.44 0.81
N GLN A 275 -16.83 9.07 1.96
CA GLN A 275 -16.47 8.34 3.16
C GLN A 275 -17.55 7.36 3.64
N ALA A 276 -18.83 7.75 3.59
CA ALA A 276 -19.93 6.88 4.02
C ALA A 276 -19.98 5.57 3.21
N LYS A 277 -19.86 5.65 1.88
CA LYS A 277 -19.81 4.45 1.02
C LYS A 277 -18.58 3.60 1.30
N THR A 278 -17.44 4.23 1.53
CA THR A 278 -16.20 3.52 1.87
C THR A 278 -16.32 2.79 3.20
N ILE A 279 -16.87 3.44 4.23
CA ILE A 279 -17.11 2.80 5.53
C ILE A 279 -18.08 1.62 5.37
N HIS A 280 -19.17 1.78 4.62
CA HIS A 280 -20.10 0.68 4.39
C HIS A 280 -19.45 -0.48 3.60
N MET A 281 -18.59 -0.18 2.62
CA MET A 281 -17.80 -1.19 1.91
C MET A 281 -16.84 -1.90 2.86
N GLU A 282 -16.16 -1.17 3.74
CA GLU A 282 -15.26 -1.70 4.76
C GLU A 282 -16.00 -2.61 5.75
N ASP A 283 -17.16 -2.19 6.26
CA ASP A 283 -18.01 -2.99 7.15
C ASP A 283 -18.42 -4.30 6.48
N GLU A 284 -18.84 -4.26 5.20
CA GLU A 284 -19.15 -5.46 4.45
C GLU A 284 -17.92 -6.33 4.22
N LEU A 285 -16.78 -5.75 3.83
CA LEU A 285 -15.55 -6.46 3.51
C LEU A 285 -14.98 -7.17 4.75
N PHE A 286 -14.81 -6.44 5.85
CA PHE A 286 -14.22 -6.94 7.09
C PHE A 286 -15.18 -7.82 7.88
N GLY A 287 -16.50 -7.70 7.64
CA GLY A 287 -17.50 -8.63 8.16
C GLY A 287 -17.49 -10.02 7.51
N CYS A 288 -16.77 -10.19 6.39
CA CYS A 288 -16.67 -11.48 5.70
C CYS A 288 -15.61 -12.39 6.36
N PRO A 289 -15.86 -13.70 6.55
CA PRO A 289 -14.84 -14.63 7.07
C PRO A 289 -13.56 -14.71 6.21
N ASP A 290 -13.70 -14.57 4.89
CA ASP A 290 -12.59 -14.59 3.94
C ASP A 290 -12.15 -13.19 3.49
N GLU A 291 -12.78 -12.13 4.04
CA GLU A 291 -12.50 -10.72 3.72
C GLU A 291 -12.39 -10.43 2.21
N ALA A 292 -13.31 -11.03 1.44
CA ALA A 292 -13.42 -10.92 0.00
C ALA A 292 -14.86 -10.57 -0.40
N LEU A 293 -15.02 -9.38 -0.99
CA LEU A 293 -16.32 -8.79 -1.31
C LEU A 293 -16.46 -8.61 -2.82
N LYS A 294 -17.35 -9.38 -3.45
CA LYS A 294 -17.79 -9.10 -4.82
C LYS A 294 -18.74 -7.91 -4.82
N VAL A 295 -18.43 -6.92 -5.63
CA VAL A 295 -19.23 -5.69 -5.77
C VAL A 295 -20.17 -5.82 -6.94
N THR A 296 -21.39 -5.32 -6.76
CA THR A 296 -22.37 -5.16 -7.84
C THR A 296 -22.94 -3.74 -7.81
N PRO A 297 -23.54 -3.25 -8.91
CA PRO A 297 -24.23 -1.97 -8.90
C PRO A 297 -25.28 -1.86 -7.77
N GLU A 298 -25.95 -2.97 -7.46
CA GLU A 298 -26.95 -3.03 -6.39
C GLU A 298 -26.33 -2.94 -4.99
N SER A 299 -25.11 -3.44 -4.78
CA SER A 299 -24.42 -3.23 -3.49
C SER A 299 -24.02 -1.76 -3.35
N ILE A 300 -23.40 -1.18 -4.38
CA ILE A 300 -22.97 0.24 -4.35
C ILE A 300 -24.16 1.19 -4.13
N LYS A 301 -25.32 0.90 -4.72
CA LYS A 301 -26.53 1.70 -4.54
C LYS A 301 -27.07 1.68 -3.09
N LYS A 302 -26.75 0.64 -2.33
CA LYS A 302 -27.16 0.51 -0.91
C LYS A 302 -26.19 1.19 0.05
N TRP A 303 -24.95 1.43 -0.38
CA TRP A 303 -23.90 2.09 0.38
C TRP A 303 -24.12 3.59 0.49
#